data_AF-A0A383RBK3-F1
#
_entry.id   AF-A0A383RBK3-F1
#
_cell.length_a   1.000
_cell.length_b   1.000
_cell.length_c   1.000
_cell.angle_alpha   90.00
_cell.angle_beta   90.00
_cell.angle_gamma   90.00
#
_symmetry.space_group_name_H-M   'P 1'
#
loop_
_entity.id
_entity.type
_entity.pdbx_description
1 polymer ?
#
loop_
_entity_poly.entity_id
_entity_poly.type
_entity_poly.pdbx_seq_one_letter_code
_entity_poly.pdbx_strand_id
1 'polypeptide(L)'
;MSILKDDDHIPSIDEAVAHLLQSLSLEEGALGQLLLTEAEKAMAFVGKDKNFPTHPTPKEIVDYNSSVVQILDSMLMAEWLLLKKLNMVVHMEFQAQTRDSAVKTSTPITKRNDKGEELDSDSNEFDY
;
A
#
# COMPACT_ATOMS: atom_id res chain seq x y z
N MET A 1 27.77 -19.14 4.62
CA MET A 1 26.81 -18.17 5.17
C MET A 1 25.43 -18.64 4.75
N SER A 2 24.73 -19.29 5.66
CA SER A 2 23.53 -20.08 5.36
C SER A 2 22.35 -19.16 5.04
N ILE A 3 21.86 -19.17 3.80
CA ILE A 3 20.54 -18.63 3.46
C ILE A 3 19.54 -19.71 3.83
N LEU A 4 19.23 -19.81 5.12
CA LEU A 4 18.00 -20.43 5.59
C LEU A 4 17.21 -19.29 6.22
N LYS A 5 16.13 -18.89 5.55
CA LYS A 5 14.99 -18.34 6.25
C LYS A 5 13.85 -19.32 6.00
N ASP A 6 13.57 -20.11 7.03
CA ASP A 6 12.18 -20.44 7.38
C ASP A 6 11.36 -19.15 7.28
N ASP A 7 10.24 -19.20 6.60
CA ASP A 7 9.00 -18.51 6.99
C ASP A 7 7.92 -18.82 5.95
N ASP A 8 7.28 -19.99 6.09
CA ASP A 8 5.93 -20.25 5.57
C ASP A 8 4.88 -19.48 6.44
N HIS A 9 5.24 -18.27 6.89
CA HIS A 9 4.39 -17.43 7.72
C HIS A 9 3.43 -16.65 6.82
N ILE A 10 2.15 -16.99 6.92
CA ILE A 10 1.08 -16.24 6.26
C ILE A 10 0.76 -15.03 7.14
N PRO A 11 1.09 -13.80 6.71
CA PRO A 11 0.88 -12.61 7.53
C PRO A 11 -0.62 -12.39 7.77
N SER A 12 -0.94 -11.87 8.95
CA SER A 12 -2.29 -11.35 9.20
C SER A 12 -2.58 -10.15 8.29
N ILE A 13 -3.85 -9.78 8.11
CA ILE A 13 -4.19 -8.63 7.28
C ILE A 13 -3.57 -7.34 7.84
N ASP A 14 -3.56 -7.17 9.16
CA ASP A 14 -2.96 -6.00 9.81
C ASP A 14 -1.45 -5.94 9.60
N GLU A 15 -0.78 -7.09 9.71
CA GLU A 15 0.66 -7.22 9.43
C GLU A 15 0.96 -6.92 7.95
N ALA A 16 0.17 -7.47 7.03
CA ALA A 16 0.32 -7.20 5.61
C ALA A 16 0.11 -5.71 5.28
N VAL A 17 -0.91 -5.06 5.85
CA VAL A 17 -1.15 -3.62 5.68
C VAL A 17 0.01 -2.80 6.21
N ALA A 18 0.52 -3.12 7.41
CA ALA A 18 1.67 -2.42 7.99
C ALA A 18 2.93 -2.53 7.10
N HIS A 19 3.21 -3.73 6.58
CA HIS A 19 4.35 -3.97 5.69
C HIS A 19 4.19 -3.25 4.35
N LEU A 20 2.98 -3.22 3.79
CA LEU A 20 2.70 -2.51 2.55
C LEU A 20 2.85 -1.00 2.73
N LEU A 21 2.33 -0.41 3.82
CA LEU A 21 2.50 1.01 4.12
C LEU A 21 3.98 1.37 4.33
N GLN A 22 4.74 0.51 5.02
CA GLN A 22 6.18 0.71 5.19
C GLN A 22 6.91 0.70 3.83
N SER A 23 6.59 -0.26 2.96
CA SER A 23 7.15 -0.34 1.62
C SER A 23 6.84 0.92 0.79
N LEU A 24 5.59 1.40 0.82
CA LEU A 24 5.19 2.63 0.14
C LEU A 24 5.94 3.85 0.65
N SER A 25 6.14 3.96 1.98
CA SER A 25 6.93 5.04 2.56
C SER A 25 8.40 5.02 2.12
N LEU A 26 8.98 3.83 1.94
CA LEU A 26 10.35 3.69 1.43
C LEU A 26 10.45 4.08 -0.05
N GLU A 27 9.46 3.67 -0.86
CA GLU A 27 9.37 4.01 -2.28
C GLU A 27 9.21 5.53 -2.48
N GLU A 28 8.36 6.18 -1.68
CA GLU A 28 8.19 7.64 -1.65
C GLU A 28 9.51 8.36 -1.34
N GLY A 29 10.20 7.92 -0.28
CA GLY A 29 11.48 8.51 0.11
C GLY A 29 12.54 8.38 -0.99
N ALA A 30 12.57 7.25 -1.69
CA ALA A 30 13.48 7.03 -2.81
C ALA A 30 13.15 7.94 -4.02
N LEU A 31 11.86 8.12 -4.35
CA LEU A 31 11.42 9.04 -5.40
C LEU A 31 11.81 10.48 -5.07
N GLY A 32 11.62 10.91 -3.83
CA GLY A 32 12.04 12.24 -3.37
C GLY A 32 13.55 12.47 -3.50
N GLN A 33 14.38 11.48 -3.15
CA GLN A 33 15.83 11.55 -3.33
C GLN A 33 16.24 11.62 -4.81
N LEU A 34 15.57 10.86 -5.67
CA LEU A 34 15.82 10.89 -7.11
C LEU A 34 15.49 12.27 -7.69
N LEU A 35 14.35 12.85 -7.31
CA LEU A 35 13.94 14.19 -7.73
C LEU A 35 14.92 15.26 -7.27
N LEU A 36 15.36 15.19 -6.00
CA LEU A 36 16.37 16.10 -5.47
C LEU A 36 17.68 16.01 -6.26
N THR A 37 18.16 14.78 -6.53
CA THR A 37 19.39 14.55 -7.30
C THR A 37 19.31 15.13 -8.71
N GLU A 38 18.17 14.97 -9.40
CA GLU A 38 17.99 15.53 -10.73
C GLU A 38 17.86 17.06 -10.70
N ALA A 39 17.25 17.63 -9.66
CA ALA A 39 17.21 19.08 -9.45
C ALA A 39 18.62 19.66 -9.21
N GLU A 40 19.45 18.98 -8.42
CA GLU A 40 20.86 19.35 -8.20
C GLU A 40 21.66 19.30 -9.51
N LYS A 41 21.45 18.26 -10.32
CA LYS A 41 22.03 18.15 -11.66
C LYS A 41 21.58 19.29 -12.58
N ALA A 42 20.31 19.66 -12.56
CA ALA A 42 19.80 20.80 -13.32
C ALA A 42 20.42 22.12 -12.88
N MET A 43 20.54 22.35 -11.57
CA MET A 43 21.22 23.53 -11.03
C MET A 43 22.70 23.57 -11.43
N ALA A 44 23.38 22.43 -11.41
CA ALA A 44 24.78 22.34 -11.86
C ALA A 44 24.92 22.60 -13.37
N PHE A 45 23.97 22.13 -14.18
CA PHE A 45 23.95 22.34 -15.63
C PHE A 45 23.70 23.82 -16.01
N VAL A 46 22.70 24.46 -15.39
CA VAL A 46 22.31 25.85 -15.68
C VAL A 46 23.28 26.85 -15.03
N GLY A 47 23.80 26.52 -13.84
CA GLY A 47 24.58 27.43 -13.00
C GLY A 47 23.71 28.47 -12.27
N LYS A 48 24.26 29.11 -11.24
CA LYS A 48 23.53 30.04 -10.36
C LYS A 48 22.90 31.23 -11.09
N ASP A 49 23.57 31.73 -12.12
CA ASP A 49 23.16 32.91 -12.89
C ASP A 49 22.79 32.57 -14.35
N LYS A 50 22.41 31.31 -14.62
CA LYS A 50 22.15 30.81 -15.99
C LYS A 50 23.34 30.99 -16.93
N ASN A 51 24.54 30.90 -16.35
CA ASN A 51 25.80 31.12 -17.04
C ASN A 51 26.32 29.85 -17.73
N PHE A 52 25.66 28.70 -17.53
CA PHE A 52 26.02 27.38 -18.06
C PHE A 52 27.53 27.09 -17.90
N PRO A 53 27.98 26.71 -16.70
CA PRO A 53 29.40 26.65 -16.34
C PRO A 53 30.24 25.69 -17.20
N THR A 54 29.61 24.74 -17.88
CA THR A 54 30.25 23.79 -18.80
C THR A 54 30.27 24.26 -20.26
N HIS A 55 29.76 25.47 -20.56
CA HIS A 55 29.62 26.03 -21.90
C HIS A 55 29.01 25.06 -22.94
N PRO A 56 27.80 24.50 -22.66
CA PRO A 56 27.11 23.61 -23.58
C PRO A 56 26.67 24.36 -24.84
N THR A 57 26.63 23.64 -25.94
CA THR A 57 26.06 24.08 -27.20
C THR A 57 24.53 24.23 -27.08
N PRO A 58 23.88 25.05 -27.92
CA PRO A 58 22.41 25.15 -27.94
C PRO A 58 21.71 23.81 -28.13
N LYS A 59 22.34 22.89 -28.90
CA LYS A 59 21.83 21.53 -29.09
C LYS A 59 21.82 20.74 -27.77
N GLU A 60 22.93 20.77 -27.03
CA GLU A 60 23.03 20.09 -25.73
C GLU A 60 22.04 20.64 -24.70
N ILE A 61 21.74 21.94 -24.75
CA ILE A 61 20.70 22.56 -23.91
C ILE A 61 19.31 22.00 -24.25
N VAL A 62 18.98 21.88 -25.54
CA VAL A 62 17.69 21.31 -25.98
C VAL A 62 17.60 19.83 -25.60
N ASP A 63 18.67 19.07 -25.85
CA ASP A 63 18.74 17.64 -25.50
C ASP A 63 18.60 17.44 -23.99
N TYR A 64 19.26 18.28 -23.18
CA TYR A 64 19.12 18.26 -21.73
C TYR A 64 17.68 18.57 -21.29
N ASN A 65 17.06 19.61 -21.83
CA ASN A 65 15.66 19.94 -21.52
C ASN A 65 14.72 18.78 -21.85
N SER A 66 14.93 18.10 -22.98
CA SER A 66 14.14 16.92 -23.34
C SER A 66 14.33 15.79 -22.32
N SER A 67 15.56 15.60 -21.82
CA SER A 67 15.82 14.59 -20.78
C SER A 67 15.12 14.91 -19.45
N VAL A 68 15.09 16.18 -19.05
CA VAL A 68 14.38 16.63 -17.84
C VAL A 68 12.88 16.34 -17.95
N VAL A 69 12.28 16.63 -19.11
CA VAL A 69 10.85 16.31 -19.36
C VAL A 69 10.58 14.81 -19.23
N GLN A 70 11.43 13.96 -19.82
CA GLN A 70 11.26 12.51 -19.74
C GLN A 70 11.36 11.97 -18.30
N ILE A 71 12.26 12.55 -17.50
CA ILE A 71 12.40 12.18 -16.09
C ILE A 71 11.16 12.59 -15.30
N LEU A 72 10.65 13.81 -15.50
CA LEU A 72 9.44 14.29 -14.85
C LEU A 72 8.21 13.48 -15.24
N ASP A 73 8.08 13.09 -16.52
CA ASP A 73 6.99 12.21 -16.97
C ASP A 73 7.07 10.85 -16.27
N SER A 74 8.28 10.28 -16.14
CA SER A 74 8.49 9.01 -15.45
C SER A 74 8.17 9.10 -13.95
N MET A 75 8.54 10.20 -13.30
CA MET A 75 8.21 10.47 -11.90
C MET A 75 6.70 10.62 -11.69
N LEU A 76 6.01 11.33 -12.59
CA LEU A 76 4.55 11.46 -12.54
C LEU A 76 3.87 10.09 -12.61
N MET A 77 4.35 9.20 -13.49
CA MET A 77 3.83 7.83 -13.59
C MET A 77 4.09 7.02 -12.32
N ALA A 78 5.28 7.16 -11.72
CA ALA A 78 5.65 6.48 -10.49
C ALA A 78 4.75 6.94 -9.31
N GLU A 79 4.59 8.25 -9.12
CA GLU A 79 3.69 8.84 -8.13
C GLU A 79 2.25 8.38 -8.29
N TRP A 80 1.76 8.36 -9.53
CA TRP A 80 0.42 7.88 -9.83
C TRP A 80 0.23 6.41 -9.44
N LEU A 81 1.22 5.56 -9.73
CA LEU A 81 1.19 4.15 -9.34
C LEU A 81 1.26 3.99 -7.81
N LEU A 82 2.08 4.80 -7.12
CA LEU A 82 2.20 4.79 -5.67
C LEU A 82 0.87 5.15 -5.01
N LEU A 83 0.19 6.18 -5.51
CA LEU A 83 -1.15 6.56 -5.07
C LEU A 83 -2.18 5.44 -5.30
N LYS A 84 -2.11 4.73 -6.43
CA LYS A 84 -2.96 3.56 -6.71
C LYS A 84 -2.72 2.43 -5.71
N LYS A 85 -1.46 2.13 -5.40
CA LYS A 85 -1.09 1.12 -4.38
C LYS A 85 -1.61 1.52 -3.01
N LEU A 86 -1.45 2.78 -2.60
CA LEU A 86 -1.97 3.27 -1.31
C LEU A 86 -3.49 3.11 -1.21
N ASN A 87 -4.23 3.51 -2.25
CA ASN A 87 -5.68 3.34 -2.29
C ASN A 87 -6.09 1.86 -2.14
N MET A 88 -5.33 0.95 -2.74
CA MET A 88 -5.55 -0.49 -2.60
C MET A 88 -5.34 -0.97 -1.16
N VAL A 89 -4.28 -0.50 -0.49
CA VAL A 89 -3.99 -0.83 0.92
C VAL A 89 -5.10 -0.32 1.85
N VAL A 90 -5.54 0.92 1.66
CA VAL A 90 -6.66 1.51 2.43
C VAL A 90 -7.94 0.70 2.21
N HIS A 91 -8.19 0.23 0.98
CA HIS A 91 -9.35 -0.60 0.70
C HIS A 91 -9.26 -1.98 1.38
N MET A 92 -8.07 -2.58 1.45
CA MET A 92 -7.84 -3.84 2.18
C MET A 92 -8.16 -3.68 3.67
N GLU A 93 -7.72 -2.58 4.29
CA GLU A 93 -8.02 -2.27 5.69
C GLU A 93 -9.53 -2.13 5.94
N PHE A 94 -10.24 -1.41 5.07
CA PHE A 94 -11.69 -1.26 5.16
C PHE A 94 -12.44 -2.60 5.03
N GLN A 95 -12.00 -3.47 4.12
CA GLN A 95 -12.57 -4.81 3.98
C GLN A 95 -12.30 -5.70 5.21
N ALA A 96 -11.17 -5.53 5.89
CA ALA A 96 -10.86 -6.26 7.12
C ALA A 96 -11.80 -5.84 8.27
N GLN A 97 -11.98 -4.54 8.47
CA GLN A 97 -12.84 -3.99 9.54
C GLN A 97 -14.32 -4.38 9.39
N THR A 98 -14.82 -4.45 8.15
CA THR A 98 -16.21 -4.86 7.88
C THR A 98 -16.45 -6.37 8.14
N ARG A 99 -15.44 -7.22 7.90
CA ARG A 99 -15.51 -8.66 8.20
C ARG A 99 -15.53 -8.96 9.69
N ASP A 100 -14.68 -8.28 10.47
CA ASP A 100 -14.64 -8.45 11.93
C ASP A 100 -15.92 -7.98 12.62
N SER A 101 -16.61 -7.00 12.04
CA SER A 101 -17.89 -6.50 12.54
C SER A 101 -19.04 -7.48 12.28
N ALA A 102 -19.03 -8.18 11.14
CA ALA A 102 -20.06 -9.17 10.78
C ALA A 102 -19.95 -10.49 11.56
N VAL A 103 -18.73 -10.91 11.93
CA VAL A 103 -18.48 -12.12 12.73
C VAL A 103 -18.96 -11.97 14.18
N LYS A 104 -18.93 -10.75 14.73
CA LYS A 104 -19.44 -10.47 16.10
C LYS A 104 -20.97 -10.54 16.21
N THR A 105 -21.69 -10.44 15.10
CA THR A 105 -23.16 -10.51 15.06
C THR A 105 -23.73 -11.93 14.84
N SER A 106 -22.90 -12.93 14.56
CA SER A 106 -23.34 -14.31 14.24
C SER A 106 -22.94 -15.36 15.29
N THR A 107 -22.76 -14.97 16.55
CA THR A 107 -22.66 -15.94 17.65
C THR A 107 -24.00 -16.70 17.77
N PRO A 108 -24.04 -18.04 17.70
CA PRO A 108 -25.27 -18.77 17.96
C PRO A 108 -25.69 -18.50 19.40
N ILE A 109 -26.94 -18.05 19.60
CA ILE A 109 -27.56 -18.02 20.92
C ILE A 109 -27.71 -19.47 21.36
N THR A 110 -26.70 -20.04 22.03
CA THR A 110 -26.87 -21.24 22.84
C THR A 110 -27.74 -20.83 24.03
N LYS A 111 -29.05 -21.03 23.90
CA LYS A 111 -29.96 -21.04 25.05
C LYS A 111 -29.56 -22.23 25.94
N ARG A 112 -28.68 -21.98 26.90
CA ARG A 112 -28.49 -22.85 28.06
C ARG A 112 -29.56 -22.46 29.07
N ASN A 113 -30.58 -23.30 29.23
CA ASN A 113 -31.53 -23.16 30.32
C ASN A 113 -30.87 -23.71 31.60
N ASP A 114 -30.95 -22.95 32.70
CA ASP A 114 -30.35 -23.25 34.00
C ASP A 114 -31.18 -24.25 34.84
N LYS A 115 -31.73 -25.27 34.19
CA LYS A 115 -32.37 -26.42 34.83
C LYS A 115 -32.15 -27.64 33.94
N GLY A 116 -31.21 -28.49 34.36
CA GLY A 116 -30.88 -29.73 33.69
C GLY A 116 -32.02 -30.74 33.80
N GLU A 117 -33.01 -30.60 32.94
CA GLU A 117 -34.02 -31.62 32.67
C GLU A 117 -34.02 -31.87 31.16
N GLU A 118 -33.56 -33.06 30.76
CA GLU A 118 -33.95 -33.66 29.47
C GLU A 118 -35.46 -33.84 29.52
N LEU A 119 -36.17 -33.17 28.62
CA LEU A 119 -37.54 -33.54 28.31
C LEU A 119 -37.52 -34.34 27.01
N ASP A 120 -37.93 -35.59 27.18
CA ASP A 120 -38.05 -36.63 26.19
C ASP A 120 -38.76 -36.16 24.92
N SER A 121 -38.31 -36.72 23.80
CA SER A 121 -39.11 -36.80 22.60
C SER A 121 -40.40 -37.53 22.94
N ASP A 122 -41.53 -36.86 22.86
CA ASP A 122 -42.75 -37.58 22.56
C ASP A 122 -43.71 -36.85 21.63
N SER A 123 -44.37 -37.72 20.91
CA SER A 123 -45.10 -37.65 19.66
C SER A 123 -46.41 -36.87 19.76
N ASN A 124 -47.01 -36.62 18.57
CA ASN A 124 -48.45 -36.38 18.34
C ASN A 124 -48.97 -34.98 18.73
N GLU A 125 -49.89 -34.31 18.03
CA GLU A 125 -50.83 -34.66 16.96
C GLU A 125 -51.49 -33.36 16.47
N PHE A 126 -52.12 -33.43 15.30
CA PHE A 126 -52.78 -32.35 14.54
C PHE A 126 -54.01 -31.72 15.22
N ASP A 127 -54.47 -30.63 14.59
CA ASP A 127 -55.78 -29.93 14.65
C ASP A 127 -56.02 -28.97 15.84
N TYR A 128 -56.42 -27.71 15.67
CA TYR A 128 -57.35 -27.08 14.71
C TYR A 128 -56.86 -25.71 14.18
#